data_AF-A0A3D1PFG0-F1
#
_entry.id   AF-A0A3D1PFG0-F1
#
_cell.length_a   1.000
_cell.length_b   1.000
_cell.length_c   1.000
_cell.angle_alpha   90.00
_cell.angle_beta   90.00
_cell.angle_gamma   90.00
#
_symmetry.space_group_name_H-M   'P 1'
#
loop_
_entity.id
_entity.type
_entity.pdbx_description
1 polymer ?
#
loop_
_entity_poly.entity_id
_entity_poly.type
_entity_poly.pdbx_seq_one_letter_code
_entity_poly.pdbx_strand_id
1 'polypeptide(L)' 'DFVGDSKTVDVHIRWLREKLEKDPSHPEYLVTVRGFGYRFG' A
#
# COMPACT_ATOMS: atom_id res chain seq x y z
N ASP A 1 5.03 -6.04 18.53
CA ASP A 1 4.73 -6.91 17.38
C ASP A 1 3.32 -6.64 16.83
N PHE A 2 3.25 -5.87 15.73
CA PHE A 2 2.02 -5.48 15.02
C PHE A 2 1.70 -6.42 13.83
N VAL A 3 2.07 -7.70 13.93
CA VAL A 3 1.96 -8.65 12.81
C VAL A 3 0.49 -8.90 12.41
N GLY A 4 -0.46 -8.73 13.34
CA GLY A 4 -1.89 -8.90 13.09
C GLY A 4 -2.58 -7.76 12.32
N ASP A 5 -2.00 -6.57 12.23
CA ASP A 5 -2.65 -5.39 11.63
C ASP A 5 -2.25 -5.16 10.16
N SER A 6 -1.26 -5.93 9.68
CA SER A 6 -0.76 -5.87 8.30
C SER A 6 -1.86 -6.09 7.26
N LYS A 7 -2.79 -7.03 7.52
CA LYS A 7 -3.94 -7.26 6.62
C LYS A 7 -4.90 -6.06 6.55
N THR A 8 -5.11 -5.37 7.68
CA THR A 8 -5.94 -4.15 7.72
C THR A 8 -5.29 -3.03 6.91
N VAL A 9 -3.97 -2.87 7.07
CA VAL A 9 -3.17 -1.89 6.33
C VAL A 9 -3.23 -2.18 4.82
N ASP A 10 -3.07 -3.43 4.40
CA ASP A 10 -3.10 -3.81 2.98
C ASP A 10 -4.44 -3.45 2.31
N VAL A 11 -5.56 -3.66 3.01
CA VAL A 11 -6.90 -3.29 2.51
C VAL A 11 -7.01 -1.77 2.32
N HIS A 12 -6.56 -1.01 3.31
CA HIS A 12 -6.62 0.46 3.22
C HIS A 12 -5.64 1.01 2.18
N ILE A 13 -4.45 0.44 2.04
CA ILE A 13 -3.51 0.79 0.98
C ILE A 13 -4.10 0.51 -0.39
N ARG A 14 -4.79 -0.62 -0.56
CA ARG A 14 -5.50 -0.92 -1.82
C ARG A 14 -6.54 0.16 -2.14
N TRP A 15 -7.38 0.54 -1.18
CA TRP A 15 -8.38 1.61 -1.40
C TRP A 15 -7.75 2.97 -1.69
N LEU A 16 -6.61 3.28 -1.06
CA LEU A 16 -5.86 4.50 -1.36
C LEU A 16 -5.31 4.47 -2.78
N ARG A 17 -4.73 3.34 -3.22
CA ARG A 17 -4.24 3.19 -4.59
C ARG A 17 -5.35 3.32 -5.62
N GLU A 18 -6.52 2.72 -5.37
CA GLU A 18 -7.70 2.84 -6.24
C GLU A 18 -8.17 4.30 -6.42
N LYS A 19 -7.89 5.19 -5.47
CA LYS A 19 -8.29 6.61 -5.51
C LYS A 19 -7.19 7.56 -5.97
N LEU A 20 -5.94 7.27 -5.65
CA LEU A 20 -4.79 8.16 -5.87
C LEU A 20 -4.00 7.81 -7.13
N GLU A 21 -3.89 6.52 -7.46
CA GLU A 21 -3.08 6.07 -8.58
C GLU A 21 -3.88 6.12 -9.88
N LYS A 22 -3.21 6.45 -10.98
CA LYS A 22 -3.81 6.34 -12.31
C LYS A 22 -4.00 4.87 -12.71
N ASP A 23 -3.05 4.01 -12.34
CA ASP A 23 -3.14 2.56 -12.47
C ASP A 23 -2.75 1.90 -11.12
N PRO A 24 -3.72 1.35 -10.37
CA PRO A 24 -3.46 0.71 -9.08
C PRO A 24 -2.55 -0.52 -9.16
N SER A 25 -2.40 -1.13 -10.34
CA SER A 25 -1.50 -2.26 -10.57
C SER A 25 -0.04 -1.84 -10.78
N HIS A 26 0.18 -0.58 -11.14
CA HIS A 26 1.49 0.06 -11.28
C HIS A 26 1.54 1.33 -10.42
N PRO A 27 1.53 1.21 -9.08
CA PRO A 27 1.46 2.36 -8.20
C PRO A 27 2.73 3.21 -8.26
N GLU A 28 2.58 4.51 -8.51
CA GLU A 28 3.66 5.49 -8.56
C GLU A 28 3.81 6.23 -7.22
N TYR A 29 2.70 6.46 -6.50
CA TYR A 29 2.72 7.20 -5.23
C TYR A 29 2.88 6.28 -4.03
N LEU A 30 2.15 5.16 -3.96
CA LEU A 30 2.18 4.24 -2.82
C LEU A 30 2.89 2.94 -3.20
N VAL A 31 4.22 2.89 -3.03
CA VAL A 31 5.06 1.77 -3.46
C VAL A 31 5.24 0.74 -2.34
N THR A 32 5.11 -0.55 -2.66
CA THR A 32 5.43 -1.64 -1.72
C THR A 32 6.93 -1.86 -1.66
N VAL A 33 7.51 -1.72 -0.48
CA VAL A 33 8.91 -2.06 -0.18
C VAL A 33 8.93 -3.41 0.55
N ARG A 34 9.31 -4.46 -0.17
CA ARG A 34 9.31 -5.84 0.39
C ARG A 34 10.20 -5.93 1.62
N GLY A 35 9.66 -6.49 2.70
CA GLY A 35 10.34 -6.61 3.99
C GLY A 35 10.27 -5.37 4.88
N PHE A 36 9.73 -4.25 4.39
CA PHE A 36 9.64 -2.99 5.13
C PHE A 36 8.21 -2.43 5.21
N GLY A 37 7.38 -2.62 4.18
CA GLY A 37 6.00 -2.14 4.14
C GLY A 37 5.71 -1.27 2.92
N TYR A 38 5.22 -0.05 3.14
CA TYR A 38 4.80 0.88 2.09
C TYR A 38 5.53 2.22 2.22
N ARG A 39 5.83 2.85 1.10
CA ARG A 39 6.47 4.17 1.04
C ARG A 39 5.69 5.07 0.10
N PHE A 40 5.65 6.36 0.44
CA PHE A 40 5.17 7.40 -0.45
C PHE A 40 6.30 7.92 -1.35
N GLY A 41 6.06 7.98 -2.67
CA GLY A 41 6.90 8.65 -3.67
C GLY A 41 7.82 7.78 -4.52
#